data_AF-A0A4U1A8B4-F1
#
_entry.id   AF-A0A4U1A8B4-F1
#
_cell.length_a   1.000
_cell.length_b   1.000
_cell.length_c   1.000
_cell.angle_alpha   90.00
_cell.angle_beta   90.00
_cell.angle_gamma   90.00
#
_symmetry.space_group_name_H-M   'P 1'
#
loop_
_entity.id
_entity.type
_entity.pdbx_description
1 polymer ?
#
loop_
_entity_poly.entity_id
_entity_poly.type
_entity_poly.pdbx_seq_one_letter_code
_entity_poly.pdbx_strand_id
1 'polypeptide(L)'
;MESKKIVVIGGSAAGAKAAAKARRLDEFAKITLIQKSPDLSMASCGYPYYVGGVFNDRNLLLCTPTGVPRDPAFFDKAKAIKALVETEVLAIDRKEKQVACRNVKTGVEQVLSYDKLIISTGAKPNMPPIPGIDLDGITTLLSMEDTDYLRRLRDEKKVHQAVVVGGGLIGVETCEALQLSGIKVTVVEALDQVLTFLDWDLARLVENHMRSKGVQVLTSNGVKKFIGKDGKLAGVELADGTVIDCELAVMAIGVRPNSDLAKAAGLTTGKFGGITVNQHMQTSDPDIYAAGDCVEIPSLISGEPVFAPMGDLANLEGRVAGENVVLGDCVTFPGTFHTGICKIFDFSAGSTGLSVKAAERMGLTEYQTVVNASPDKPGFMGAKLLVSKMLVSTKDQRLLGYQCVGAGDVSKQIATAAIAIKGKLTVEDLVNADLPYAPPFSLAIDHFIASAHIMQNKLKGRMTGISTTAVWDKIQHGEKPYFLDGRSPVEYEEMHLGIGEHLIPIGALRSRLNELPADKNAEIICFCKVSLRGYEAELILRAHGYTNVQVMEGGIMAWPYPRKK
;
A
#
# COMPACT_ATOMS: atom_id res chain seq x y z
N MET A 1 -2.25 45.92 -3.54
CA MET A 1 -1.36 44.93 -4.19
C MET A 1 -2.04 44.48 -5.47
N GLU A 2 -1.30 44.33 -6.56
CA GLU A 2 -1.84 43.81 -7.80
C GLU A 2 -2.29 42.35 -7.60
N SER A 3 -3.48 42.01 -8.09
CA SER A 3 -4.09 40.69 -7.89
C SER A 3 -3.33 39.63 -8.68
N LYS A 4 -2.71 38.67 -7.99
CA LYS A 4 -1.97 37.56 -8.62
C LYS A 4 -2.89 36.68 -9.46
N LYS A 5 -2.52 36.39 -10.70
CA LYS A 5 -3.15 35.38 -11.55
C LYS A 5 -2.51 34.01 -11.31
N ILE A 6 -3.31 33.08 -10.79
CA ILE A 6 -2.88 31.71 -10.50
C ILE A 6 -3.63 30.76 -11.41
N VAL A 7 -2.91 29.97 -12.20
CA VAL A 7 -3.48 28.90 -13.02
C VAL A 7 -3.09 27.56 -12.43
N VAL A 8 -4.05 26.64 -12.33
CA VAL A 8 -3.86 25.29 -11.82
C VAL A 8 -4.30 24.28 -12.88
N ILE A 9 -3.41 23.39 -13.29
CA ILE A 9 -3.65 22.36 -14.29
C ILE A 9 -3.93 21.03 -13.59
N GLY A 10 -5.12 20.47 -13.78
CA GLY A 10 -5.61 19.28 -13.09
C GLY A 10 -6.51 19.66 -11.92
N GLY A 11 -7.75 19.16 -11.94
CA GLY A 11 -8.81 19.50 -10.99
C GLY A 11 -9.17 18.39 -10.02
N SER A 12 -8.31 17.38 -9.83
CA SER A 12 -8.53 16.26 -8.91
C SER A 12 -7.94 16.55 -7.51
N ALA A 13 -7.26 15.60 -6.87
CA ALA A 13 -6.73 15.70 -5.51
C ALA A 13 -5.83 16.93 -5.26
N ALA A 14 -4.64 16.98 -5.88
CA ALA A 14 -3.65 18.02 -5.60
C ALA A 14 -4.11 19.42 -6.07
N GLY A 15 -4.63 19.54 -7.29
CA GLY A 15 -4.99 20.84 -7.87
C GLY A 15 -6.17 21.52 -7.17
N ALA A 16 -7.25 20.79 -6.87
CA ALA A 16 -8.36 21.35 -6.10
C ALA A 16 -7.92 21.79 -4.71
N LYS A 17 -7.02 21.01 -4.08
CA LYS A 17 -6.44 21.36 -2.78
C LYS A 17 -5.57 22.61 -2.83
N ALA A 18 -4.73 22.73 -3.85
CA ALA A 18 -3.86 23.88 -4.08
C ALA A 18 -4.67 25.15 -4.34
N ALA A 19 -5.61 25.11 -5.29
CA ALA A 19 -6.46 26.24 -5.62
C ALA A 19 -7.28 26.72 -4.41
N ALA A 20 -7.90 25.80 -3.68
CA ALA A 20 -8.67 26.14 -2.48
C ALA A 20 -7.79 26.70 -1.35
N LYS A 21 -6.53 26.25 -1.23
CA LYS A 21 -5.61 26.79 -0.22
C LYS A 21 -5.08 28.17 -0.60
N ALA A 22 -4.76 28.39 -1.87
CA ALA A 22 -4.37 29.70 -2.39
C ALA A 22 -5.46 30.74 -2.13
N ARG A 23 -6.73 30.44 -2.45
CA ARG A 23 -7.86 31.32 -2.13
C ARG A 23 -7.92 31.72 -0.66
N ARG A 24 -7.72 30.76 0.27
CA ARG A 24 -7.77 31.06 1.71
C ARG A 24 -6.65 31.98 2.20
N LEU A 25 -5.59 32.16 1.42
CA LEU A 25 -4.47 33.04 1.76
C LEU A 25 -4.53 34.39 1.06
N ASP A 26 -5.12 34.44 -0.14
CA ASP A 26 -5.33 35.68 -0.88
C ASP A 26 -6.74 35.70 -1.47
N GLU A 27 -7.60 36.50 -0.85
CA GLU A 27 -8.99 36.69 -1.26
C GLU A 27 -9.12 37.42 -2.60
N PHE A 28 -8.08 38.16 -3.02
CA PHE A 28 -8.10 38.93 -4.25
C PHE A 28 -7.39 38.24 -5.41
N ALA A 29 -6.69 37.12 -5.19
CA ALA A 29 -6.06 36.35 -6.27
C ALA A 29 -7.09 35.91 -7.33
N LYS A 30 -6.72 35.96 -8.61
CA LYS A 30 -7.51 35.44 -9.73
C LYS A 30 -7.09 33.99 -10.00
N ILE A 31 -7.90 33.04 -9.55
CA ILE A 31 -7.56 31.61 -9.60
C ILE A 31 -8.39 30.93 -10.69
N THR A 32 -7.71 30.28 -11.63
CA THR A 32 -8.34 29.42 -12.66
C THR A 32 -7.89 27.97 -12.48
N LEU A 33 -8.85 27.06 -12.33
CA LEU A 33 -8.63 25.62 -12.22
C LEU A 33 -9.06 24.94 -13.52
N ILE A 34 -8.16 24.24 -14.19
CA ILE A 34 -8.40 23.62 -15.50
C ILE A 34 -8.44 22.10 -15.34
N GLN A 35 -9.46 21.45 -15.88
CA GLN A 35 -9.64 20.01 -15.82
C GLN A 35 -10.09 19.46 -17.18
N LYS A 36 -9.40 18.42 -17.65
CA LYS A 36 -9.71 17.77 -18.93
C LYS A 36 -11.05 17.03 -18.90
N SER A 37 -11.37 16.37 -17.79
CA SER A 37 -12.64 15.66 -17.60
C SER A 37 -13.79 16.61 -17.21
N PRO A 38 -15.06 16.16 -17.29
CA PRO A 38 -16.18 16.93 -16.75
C PRO A 38 -16.17 17.04 -15.23
N ASP A 39 -15.64 16.02 -14.55
CA ASP A 39 -15.69 15.89 -13.10
C ASP A 39 -14.49 16.56 -12.40
N LEU A 40 -14.75 17.19 -11.25
CA LEU A 40 -13.75 17.84 -10.39
C LEU A 40 -13.68 17.16 -9.03
N SER A 41 -12.52 17.30 -8.38
CA SER A 41 -12.24 16.84 -7.02
C SER A 41 -12.58 15.37 -6.76
N MET A 42 -12.36 14.53 -7.76
CA MET A 42 -12.72 13.11 -7.72
C MET A 42 -11.97 12.38 -6.59
N ALA A 43 -12.72 11.65 -5.76
CA ALA A 43 -12.18 10.76 -4.75
C ALA A 43 -11.77 9.42 -5.40
N SER A 44 -10.68 9.42 -6.18
CA SER A 44 -10.25 8.25 -6.96
C SER A 44 -10.02 6.99 -6.13
N CYS A 45 -9.57 7.11 -4.88
CA CYS A 45 -9.44 5.99 -3.95
C CYS A 45 -10.78 5.29 -3.64
N GLY A 46 -11.91 5.96 -3.90
CA GLY A 46 -13.26 5.39 -3.75
C GLY A 46 -13.72 4.55 -4.94
N TYR A 47 -13.01 4.56 -6.07
CA TYR A 47 -13.45 3.90 -7.30
C TYR A 47 -13.66 2.39 -7.16
N PRO A 48 -12.72 1.59 -6.58
CA PRO A 48 -12.96 0.16 -6.39
C PRO A 48 -14.18 -0.12 -5.52
N TYR A 49 -14.42 0.70 -4.50
CA TYR A 49 -15.54 0.53 -3.57
C TYR A 49 -16.90 0.89 -4.20
N TYR A 50 -16.93 1.89 -5.08
CA TYR A 50 -18.11 2.18 -5.89
C TYR A 50 -18.37 1.05 -6.89
N VAL A 51 -17.34 0.57 -7.59
CA VAL A 51 -17.44 -0.59 -8.49
C VAL A 51 -17.97 -1.79 -7.71
N GLY A 52 -17.42 -2.11 -6.54
CA GLY A 52 -17.86 -3.22 -5.70
C GLY A 52 -19.23 -3.04 -5.04
N GLY A 53 -19.83 -1.85 -5.10
CA GLY A 53 -21.19 -1.61 -4.58
C GLY A 53 -21.27 -1.36 -3.08
N VAL A 54 -20.15 -1.00 -2.44
CA VAL A 54 -20.14 -0.55 -1.04
C VAL A 54 -21.05 0.67 -0.86
N PHE A 55 -21.13 1.51 -1.89
CA PHE A 55 -22.13 2.55 -2.03
C PHE A 55 -22.62 2.64 -3.49
N ASN A 56 -23.80 3.23 -3.68
CA ASN A 56 -24.49 3.26 -4.97
C ASN A 56 -24.58 4.65 -5.59
N ASP A 57 -24.48 5.71 -4.79
CA ASP A 57 -24.51 7.07 -5.30
C ASP A 57 -23.12 7.47 -5.81
N ARG A 58 -22.99 7.59 -7.15
CA ARG A 58 -21.78 8.06 -7.84
C ARG A 58 -21.32 9.42 -7.32
N ASN A 59 -22.26 10.30 -6.95
CA ASN A 59 -21.95 11.67 -6.54
C ASN A 59 -21.16 11.73 -5.23
N LEU A 60 -21.20 10.69 -4.39
CA LEU A 60 -20.37 10.62 -3.19
C LEU A 60 -18.86 10.71 -3.50
N LEU A 61 -18.44 10.34 -4.72
CA LEU A 61 -17.06 10.50 -5.18
C LEU A 61 -16.69 11.96 -5.53
N LEU A 62 -17.68 12.83 -5.71
CA LEU A 62 -17.54 14.19 -6.21
C LEU A 62 -17.96 15.25 -5.18
N CYS A 63 -18.72 14.86 -4.16
CA CYS A 63 -19.23 15.75 -3.15
C CYS A 63 -18.23 16.08 -2.04
N THR A 64 -18.52 17.15 -1.30
CA THR A 64 -17.96 17.38 0.03
C THR A 64 -18.45 16.31 1.02
N PRO A 65 -17.84 16.20 2.22
CA PRO A 65 -18.36 15.32 3.28
C PRO A 65 -19.81 15.62 3.71
N THR A 66 -20.33 16.81 3.38
CA THR A 66 -21.72 17.22 3.65
C THR A 66 -22.64 17.02 2.45
N GLY A 67 -22.19 16.34 1.40
CA GLY A 67 -23.00 16.01 0.22
C GLY A 67 -23.13 17.13 -0.83
N VAL A 68 -22.34 18.19 -0.76
CA VAL A 68 -22.41 19.30 -1.74
C VAL A 68 -21.55 18.96 -2.96
N PRO A 69 -22.09 18.92 -4.19
CA PRO A 69 -21.31 18.68 -5.40
C PRO A 69 -20.20 19.72 -5.58
N ARG A 70 -18.98 19.27 -5.89
CA ARG A 70 -17.83 20.16 -6.15
C ARG A 70 -17.71 20.47 -7.65
N ASP A 71 -18.79 20.96 -8.23
CA ASP A 71 -18.88 21.35 -9.65
C ASP A 71 -18.31 22.77 -9.89
N PRO A 72 -18.27 23.26 -11.16
CA PRO A 72 -17.80 24.61 -11.43
C PRO A 72 -18.57 25.72 -10.68
N ALA A 73 -19.87 25.55 -10.43
CA ALA A 73 -20.66 26.53 -9.71
C ALA A 73 -20.29 26.59 -8.22
N PHE A 74 -19.97 25.45 -7.61
CA PHE A 74 -19.42 25.39 -6.25
C PHE A 74 -18.08 26.11 -6.17
N PHE A 75 -17.15 25.84 -7.09
CA PHE A 75 -15.85 26.51 -7.09
C PHE A 75 -15.97 28.02 -7.30
N ASP A 76 -16.85 28.46 -8.18
CA ASP A 76 -17.09 29.89 -8.42
C ASP A 76 -17.74 30.55 -7.20
N LYS A 77 -18.90 30.06 -6.73
CA LYS A 77 -19.68 30.73 -5.69
C LYS A 77 -19.11 30.57 -4.29
N ALA A 78 -18.60 29.38 -3.95
CA ALA A 78 -18.14 29.08 -2.59
C ALA A 78 -16.64 29.28 -2.39
N LYS A 79 -15.86 29.42 -3.48
CA LYS A 79 -14.39 29.58 -3.43
C LYS A 79 -13.88 30.73 -4.30
N ALA A 80 -14.72 31.43 -5.05
CA ALA A 80 -14.28 32.43 -6.03
C ALA A 80 -13.18 31.89 -6.97
N ILE A 81 -13.27 30.62 -7.37
CA ILE A 81 -12.33 29.96 -8.27
C ILE A 81 -13.05 29.68 -9.59
N LYS A 82 -12.50 30.19 -10.70
CA LYS A 82 -13.03 29.88 -12.03
C LYS A 82 -12.58 28.47 -12.43
N ALA A 83 -13.51 27.52 -12.46
CA ALA A 83 -13.22 26.16 -12.93
C ALA A 83 -13.57 26.00 -14.41
N LEU A 84 -12.63 25.50 -15.20
CA LEU A 84 -12.76 25.18 -16.62
C LEU A 84 -12.67 23.65 -16.78
N VAL A 85 -13.81 22.98 -16.77
CA VAL A 85 -13.91 21.54 -17.05
C VAL A 85 -13.95 21.28 -18.55
N GLU A 86 -13.77 20.02 -18.94
CA GLU A 86 -13.76 19.63 -20.36
C GLU A 86 -12.73 20.44 -21.17
N THR A 87 -11.63 20.84 -20.52
CA THR A 87 -10.63 21.74 -21.06
C THR A 87 -9.25 21.12 -20.85
N GLU A 88 -8.56 20.84 -21.95
CA GLU A 88 -7.22 20.28 -21.96
C GLU A 88 -6.18 21.38 -22.16
N VAL A 89 -5.11 21.38 -21.37
CA VAL A 89 -3.95 22.23 -21.61
C VAL A 89 -3.03 21.55 -22.61
N LEU A 90 -2.75 22.22 -23.72
CA LEU A 90 -1.98 21.69 -24.84
C LEU A 90 -0.49 22.06 -24.75
N ALA A 91 -0.20 23.27 -24.26
CA ALA A 91 1.17 23.78 -24.16
C ALA A 91 1.31 24.82 -23.04
N ILE A 92 2.53 24.91 -22.49
CA ILE A 92 2.95 25.96 -21.56
C ILE A 92 4.03 26.78 -22.23
N ASP A 93 3.79 28.08 -22.43
CA ASP A 93 4.81 29.05 -22.83
C ASP A 93 5.35 29.74 -21.58
N ARG A 94 6.57 29.37 -21.18
CA ARG A 94 7.23 29.91 -19.99
C ARG A 94 7.73 31.33 -20.16
N LYS A 95 8.06 31.74 -21.38
CA LYS A 95 8.60 33.09 -21.66
C LYS A 95 7.48 34.11 -21.60
N GLU A 96 6.37 33.79 -22.25
CA GLU A 96 5.18 34.65 -22.29
C GLU A 96 4.24 34.44 -21.09
N LYS A 97 4.59 33.50 -20.20
CA LYS A 97 3.81 33.07 -19.02
C LYS A 97 2.34 32.79 -19.35
N GLN A 98 2.13 31.90 -20.31
CA GLN A 98 0.83 31.57 -20.85
C GLN A 98 0.62 30.06 -20.98
N VAL A 99 -0.64 29.64 -20.90
CA VAL A 99 -1.06 28.26 -21.22
C VAL A 99 -2.07 28.27 -22.35
N ALA A 100 -1.84 27.44 -23.36
CA ALA A 100 -2.77 27.21 -24.46
C ALA A 100 -3.70 26.05 -24.10
N CYS A 101 -5.00 26.27 -24.18
CA CYS A 101 -6.03 25.33 -23.76
C CYS A 101 -7.05 25.09 -24.87
N ARG A 102 -7.64 23.90 -24.92
CA ARG A 102 -8.72 23.56 -25.84
C ARG A 102 -9.87 22.92 -25.08
N ASN A 103 -11.09 23.38 -25.33
CA ASN A 103 -12.28 22.66 -24.85
C ASN A 103 -12.43 21.37 -25.66
N VAL A 104 -12.45 20.21 -24.99
CA VAL A 104 -12.43 18.90 -25.64
C VAL A 104 -13.75 18.55 -26.35
N LYS A 105 -14.86 19.21 -25.99
CA LYS A 105 -16.15 19.03 -26.65
C LYS A 105 -16.35 19.96 -27.84
N THR A 106 -16.02 21.24 -27.68
CA THR A 106 -16.31 22.27 -28.70
C THR A 106 -15.15 22.54 -29.65
N GLY A 107 -13.94 22.11 -29.29
CA GLY A 107 -12.71 22.40 -30.04
C GLY A 107 -12.22 23.85 -29.90
N VAL A 108 -12.93 24.70 -29.15
CA VAL A 108 -12.56 26.11 -28.96
C VAL A 108 -11.24 26.20 -28.20
N GLU A 109 -10.28 26.92 -28.78
CA GLU A 109 -8.99 27.21 -28.18
C GLU A 109 -8.99 28.57 -27.48
N GLN A 110 -8.24 28.65 -26.39
CA GLN A 110 -8.02 29.89 -25.64
C GLN A 110 -6.63 29.90 -25.01
N VAL A 111 -6.12 31.10 -24.74
CA VAL A 111 -4.84 31.31 -24.06
C VAL A 111 -5.08 32.03 -22.75
N LEU A 112 -4.47 31.53 -21.67
CA LEU A 112 -4.58 32.10 -20.33
C LEU A 112 -3.19 32.53 -19.84
N SER A 113 -3.06 33.80 -19.44
CA SER A 113 -1.85 34.31 -18.77
C SER A 113 -1.84 33.93 -17.29
N TYR A 114 -0.65 33.72 -16.74
CA TYR A 114 -0.44 33.44 -15.32
C TYR A 114 0.72 34.25 -14.76
N ASP A 115 0.62 34.59 -13.46
CA ASP A 115 1.78 35.03 -12.68
C ASP A 115 2.44 33.84 -12.00
N LYS A 116 1.62 32.87 -11.57
CA LYS A 116 2.04 31.58 -11.01
C LYS A 116 1.23 30.43 -11.63
N LEU A 117 1.91 29.31 -11.90
CA LEU A 117 1.32 28.09 -12.45
C LEU A 117 1.52 26.92 -11.48
N ILE A 118 0.51 26.04 -11.35
CA ILE A 118 0.63 24.78 -10.61
C ILE A 118 0.24 23.62 -11.54
N ILE A 119 1.15 22.65 -11.72
CA ILE A 119 0.93 21.45 -12.52
C ILE A 119 0.56 20.28 -11.60
N SER A 120 -0.62 19.71 -11.79
CA SER A 120 -1.14 18.57 -11.03
C SER A 120 -1.81 17.54 -11.94
N THR A 121 -1.09 17.17 -13.00
CA THR A 121 -1.57 16.32 -14.10
C THR A 121 -1.69 14.84 -13.75
N GLY A 122 -1.30 14.46 -12.53
CA GLY A 122 -1.42 13.10 -12.00
C GLY A 122 -0.51 12.10 -12.71
N ALA A 123 -1.00 10.87 -12.88
CA ALA A 123 -0.27 9.78 -13.51
C ALA A 123 -1.07 9.16 -14.67
N LYS A 124 -0.40 8.34 -15.48
CA LYS A 124 -0.97 7.55 -16.58
C LYS A 124 -0.81 6.05 -16.28
N PRO A 125 -1.76 5.19 -16.65
CA PRO A 125 -1.62 3.77 -16.46
C PRO A 125 -0.50 3.22 -17.35
N ASN A 126 0.21 2.21 -16.85
CA ASN A 126 1.17 1.48 -17.66
C ASN A 126 0.42 0.50 -18.57
N MET A 127 0.54 0.73 -19.88
CA MET A 127 -0.09 -0.07 -20.94
C MET A 127 1.02 -0.52 -21.90
N PRO A 128 1.81 -1.55 -21.55
CA PRO A 128 2.83 -2.10 -22.44
C PRO A 128 2.16 -2.64 -23.70
N PRO A 129 2.86 -2.62 -24.85
CA PRO A 129 2.32 -3.04 -26.15
C PRO A 129 2.21 -4.57 -26.25
N ILE A 130 1.37 -5.16 -25.40
CA ILE A 130 1.06 -6.59 -25.41
C ILE A 130 0.14 -6.87 -26.60
N PRO A 131 0.38 -7.91 -27.42
CA PRO A 131 -0.50 -8.24 -28.53
C PRO A 131 -1.96 -8.41 -28.08
N GLY A 132 -2.88 -7.73 -28.77
CA GLY A 132 -4.32 -7.76 -28.46
C GLY A 132 -4.76 -6.76 -27.38
N ILE A 133 -3.90 -5.85 -26.90
CA ILE A 133 -4.25 -4.85 -25.86
C ILE A 133 -5.42 -3.94 -26.22
N ASP A 134 -5.71 -3.74 -27.51
CA ASP A 134 -6.77 -2.86 -28.01
C ASP A 134 -8.14 -3.57 -28.16
N LEU A 135 -8.27 -4.83 -27.73
CA LEU A 135 -9.54 -5.58 -27.76
C LEU A 135 -10.58 -4.96 -26.81
N ASP A 136 -11.86 -4.99 -27.23
CA ASP A 136 -12.98 -4.64 -26.35
C ASP A 136 -13.04 -5.62 -25.17
N GLY A 137 -13.26 -5.11 -23.95
CA GLY A 137 -13.14 -5.87 -22.70
C GLY A 137 -11.81 -5.68 -21.95
N ILE A 138 -10.87 -4.88 -22.46
CA ILE A 138 -9.64 -4.51 -21.74
C ILE A 138 -9.79 -3.08 -21.21
N THR A 139 -9.54 -2.86 -19.92
CA THR A 139 -9.69 -1.54 -19.27
C THR A 139 -8.68 -1.34 -18.14
N THR A 140 -8.72 -0.17 -17.50
CA THR A 140 -7.95 0.18 -16.30
C THR A 140 -8.91 0.49 -15.15
N LEU A 141 -8.39 0.93 -14.00
CA LEU A 141 -9.19 1.59 -12.97
C LEU A 141 -8.42 2.81 -12.44
N LEU A 142 -8.38 3.86 -13.25
CA LEU A 142 -7.71 5.13 -12.93
C LEU A 142 -8.65 6.32 -13.08
N SER A 143 -9.59 6.25 -14.03
CA SER A 143 -10.49 7.35 -14.35
C SER A 143 -11.92 7.10 -13.85
N MET A 144 -12.73 8.15 -13.81
CA MET A 144 -14.16 8.01 -13.51
C MET A 144 -14.89 7.25 -14.64
N GLU A 145 -14.43 7.38 -15.88
CA GLU A 145 -14.98 6.63 -17.02
C GLU A 145 -14.72 5.12 -16.88
N ASP A 146 -13.51 4.74 -16.50
CA ASP A 146 -13.16 3.34 -16.19
C ASP A 146 -14.07 2.79 -15.08
N THR A 147 -14.30 3.63 -14.07
CA THR A 147 -15.11 3.30 -12.89
C THR A 147 -16.57 3.08 -13.28
N ASP A 148 -17.14 4.00 -14.06
CA ASP A 148 -18.51 3.92 -14.58
C ASP A 148 -18.67 2.69 -15.50
N TYR A 149 -17.65 2.38 -16.32
CA TYR A 149 -17.62 1.19 -17.17
C TYR A 149 -17.66 -0.11 -16.35
N LEU A 150 -16.77 -0.27 -15.37
CA LEU A 150 -16.72 -1.45 -14.51
C LEU A 150 -18.00 -1.60 -13.66
N ARG A 151 -18.54 -0.48 -13.16
CA ARG A 151 -19.81 -0.46 -12.44
C ARG A 151 -20.97 -0.95 -13.33
N ARG A 152 -21.02 -0.49 -14.58
CA ARG A 152 -22.04 -0.96 -15.54
C ARG A 152 -21.91 -2.45 -15.81
N LEU A 153 -20.71 -2.95 -16.09
CA LEU A 153 -20.49 -4.39 -16.33
C LEU A 153 -20.97 -5.25 -15.17
N ARG A 154 -20.71 -4.80 -13.95
CA ARG A 154 -21.21 -5.43 -12.73
C ARG A 154 -22.74 -5.48 -12.69
N ASP A 155 -23.38 -4.33 -12.90
CA ASP A 155 -24.84 -4.20 -12.80
C ASP A 155 -25.58 -4.98 -13.89
N GLU A 156 -24.98 -5.08 -15.08
CA GLU A 156 -25.50 -5.89 -16.18
C GLU A 156 -25.36 -7.40 -15.96
N LYS A 157 -24.43 -7.84 -15.08
CA LYS A 157 -24.15 -9.26 -14.77
C LYS A 157 -23.86 -10.15 -15.99
N LYS A 158 -23.30 -9.55 -17.05
CA LYS A 158 -22.95 -10.26 -18.29
C LYS A 158 -21.52 -10.81 -18.30
N VAL A 159 -20.64 -10.25 -17.47
CA VAL A 159 -19.27 -10.71 -17.31
C VAL A 159 -19.24 -11.71 -16.15
N HIS A 160 -18.70 -12.90 -16.41
CA HIS A 160 -18.60 -13.97 -15.42
C HIS A 160 -17.17 -14.26 -15.01
N GLN A 161 -16.20 -13.98 -15.89
CA GLN A 161 -14.78 -14.22 -15.63
C GLN A 161 -13.94 -12.99 -15.98
N ALA A 162 -13.09 -12.59 -15.04
CA ALA A 162 -12.18 -11.46 -15.21
C ALA A 162 -10.74 -11.84 -14.84
N VAL A 163 -9.80 -11.26 -15.57
CA VAL A 163 -8.37 -11.29 -15.24
C VAL A 163 -7.95 -9.90 -14.76
N VAL A 164 -7.37 -9.83 -13.56
CA VAL A 164 -6.70 -8.60 -13.09
C VAL A 164 -5.20 -8.78 -13.30
N VAL A 165 -4.60 -7.91 -14.10
CA VAL A 165 -3.18 -7.97 -14.43
C VAL A 165 -2.42 -7.01 -13.50
N GLY A 166 -1.62 -7.57 -12.59
CA GLY A 166 -0.91 -6.87 -11.53
C GLY A 166 -1.53 -7.08 -10.15
N GLY A 167 -0.71 -7.48 -9.19
CA GLY A 167 -1.04 -7.74 -7.79
C GLY A 167 -0.71 -6.58 -6.86
N GLY A 168 -0.63 -5.35 -7.37
CA GLY A 168 -0.47 -4.12 -6.57
C GLY A 168 -1.76 -3.69 -5.87
N LEU A 169 -1.73 -2.53 -5.18
CA LEU A 169 -2.88 -1.97 -4.43
C LEU A 169 -4.18 -1.96 -5.26
N ILE A 170 -4.15 -1.28 -6.41
CA ILE A 170 -5.31 -1.15 -7.30
C ILE A 170 -5.76 -2.52 -7.81
N GLY A 171 -4.83 -3.42 -8.13
CA GLY A 171 -5.14 -4.75 -8.61
C GLY A 171 -5.89 -5.57 -7.55
N VAL A 172 -5.42 -5.54 -6.30
CA VAL A 172 -6.07 -6.25 -5.20
C VAL A 172 -7.44 -5.64 -4.85
N GLU A 173 -7.57 -4.31 -4.81
CA GLU A 173 -8.87 -3.67 -4.56
C GLU A 173 -9.87 -3.91 -5.69
N THR A 174 -9.40 -3.89 -6.95
CA THR A 174 -10.25 -4.22 -8.11
C THR A 174 -10.67 -5.69 -8.09
N CYS A 175 -9.73 -6.58 -7.75
CA CYS A 175 -10.04 -7.99 -7.56
C CYS A 175 -11.14 -8.19 -6.53
N GLU A 176 -11.03 -7.55 -5.36
CA GLU A 176 -12.08 -7.62 -4.34
C GLU A 176 -13.42 -7.09 -4.88
N ALA A 177 -13.42 -5.92 -5.53
CA ALA A 177 -14.63 -5.30 -6.06
C ALA A 177 -15.38 -6.21 -7.05
N LEU A 178 -14.64 -6.83 -7.99
CA LEU A 178 -15.21 -7.75 -8.98
C LEU A 178 -15.64 -9.08 -8.35
N GLN A 179 -14.82 -9.65 -7.45
CA GLN A 179 -15.11 -10.92 -6.79
C GLN A 179 -16.37 -10.83 -5.92
N LEU A 180 -16.53 -9.76 -5.13
CA LEU A 180 -17.73 -9.52 -4.31
C LEU A 180 -19.00 -9.31 -5.15
N SER A 181 -18.83 -8.98 -6.43
CA SER A 181 -19.92 -8.83 -7.38
C SER A 181 -20.33 -10.13 -8.08
N GLY A 182 -19.70 -11.26 -7.72
CA GLY A 182 -19.99 -12.57 -8.30
C GLY A 182 -19.23 -12.88 -9.60
N ILE A 183 -18.27 -12.03 -9.99
CA ILE A 183 -17.37 -12.29 -11.12
C ILE A 183 -16.22 -13.14 -10.60
N LYS A 184 -15.93 -14.26 -11.26
CA LYS A 184 -14.76 -15.09 -10.91
C LYS A 184 -13.48 -14.37 -11.34
N VAL A 185 -12.62 -14.04 -10.39
CA VAL A 185 -11.39 -13.29 -10.67
C VAL A 185 -10.15 -14.19 -10.62
N THR A 186 -9.29 -14.03 -11.63
CA THR A 186 -7.90 -14.48 -11.58
C THR A 186 -6.97 -13.27 -11.54
N VAL A 187 -6.12 -13.18 -10.51
CA VAL A 187 -5.04 -12.20 -10.43
C VAL A 187 -3.78 -12.80 -11.01
N VAL A 188 -3.18 -12.11 -11.99
CA VAL A 188 -1.94 -12.50 -12.66
C VAL A 188 -0.86 -11.48 -12.30
N GLU A 189 0.20 -11.93 -11.65
CA GLU A 189 1.33 -11.11 -11.21
C GLU A 189 2.63 -11.70 -11.77
N ALA A 190 3.40 -10.85 -12.44
CA ALA A 190 4.67 -11.25 -13.04
C ALA A 190 5.75 -11.48 -11.98
N LEU A 191 5.66 -10.79 -10.84
CA LEU A 191 6.55 -10.96 -9.70
C LEU A 191 6.15 -12.15 -8.83
N ASP A 192 7.04 -12.54 -7.93
CA ASP A 192 6.89 -13.68 -7.01
C ASP A 192 5.87 -13.47 -5.88
N GLN A 193 5.30 -12.28 -5.76
CA GLN A 193 4.36 -11.91 -4.71
C GLN A 193 3.41 -10.79 -5.14
N VAL A 194 2.23 -10.76 -4.52
CA VAL A 194 1.35 -9.57 -4.50
C VAL A 194 1.87 -8.52 -3.51
N LEU A 195 1.35 -7.29 -3.60
CA LEU A 195 1.59 -6.18 -2.66
C LEU A 195 3.07 -6.02 -2.28
N THR A 196 3.91 -5.65 -3.25
CA THR A 196 5.38 -5.58 -3.11
C THR A 196 5.91 -4.57 -2.09
N PHE A 197 5.04 -3.80 -1.43
CA PHE A 197 5.41 -2.98 -0.28
C PHE A 197 5.54 -3.79 1.02
N LEU A 198 5.10 -5.05 1.01
CA LEU A 198 5.29 -6.05 2.07
C LEU A 198 6.52 -6.92 1.77
N ASP A 199 7.11 -7.47 2.82
CA ASP A 199 8.00 -8.63 2.66
C ASP A 199 7.19 -9.87 2.20
N TRP A 200 7.88 -10.79 1.53
CA TRP A 200 7.27 -11.94 0.86
C TRP A 200 6.43 -12.82 1.79
N ASP A 201 6.90 -13.04 3.01
CA ASP A 201 6.22 -13.83 4.04
C ASP A 201 4.84 -13.27 4.41
N LEU A 202 4.75 -11.96 4.64
CA LEU A 202 3.50 -11.26 4.90
C LEU A 202 2.61 -11.18 3.67
N ALA A 203 3.18 -10.90 2.49
CA ALA A 203 2.44 -10.90 1.23
C ALA A 203 1.80 -12.26 0.94
N ARG A 204 2.50 -13.36 1.27
CA ARG A 204 1.98 -14.72 1.09
C ARG A 204 0.82 -15.04 2.02
N LEU A 205 0.79 -14.47 3.24
CA LEU A 205 -0.39 -14.56 4.12
C LEU A 205 -1.61 -13.87 3.50
N VAL A 206 -1.40 -12.70 2.87
CA VAL A 206 -2.46 -11.98 2.13
C VAL A 206 -2.92 -12.78 0.92
N GLU A 207 -1.99 -13.34 0.14
CA GLU A 207 -2.30 -14.18 -1.01
C GLU A 207 -3.13 -15.41 -0.61
N ASN A 208 -2.76 -16.09 0.47
CA ASN A 208 -3.52 -17.22 1.02
C ASN A 208 -4.94 -16.78 1.43
N HIS A 209 -5.07 -15.57 2.00
CA HIS A 209 -6.38 -15.00 2.30
C HIS A 209 -7.20 -14.75 1.04
N MET A 210 -6.63 -14.14 -0.01
CA MET A 210 -7.31 -13.96 -1.30
C MET A 210 -7.81 -15.29 -1.87
N ARG A 211 -6.97 -16.34 -1.84
CA ARG A 211 -7.35 -17.70 -2.27
C ARG A 211 -8.51 -18.27 -1.46
N SER A 212 -8.52 -18.02 -0.15
CA SER A 212 -9.63 -18.44 0.74
C SER A 212 -10.97 -17.77 0.39
N LYS A 213 -10.95 -16.67 -0.37
CA LYS A 213 -12.12 -15.95 -0.88
C LYS A 213 -12.52 -16.35 -2.29
N GLY A 214 -11.91 -17.40 -2.84
CA GLY A 214 -12.22 -17.94 -4.15
C GLY A 214 -11.49 -17.25 -5.31
N VAL A 215 -10.52 -16.37 -5.01
CA VAL A 215 -9.68 -15.74 -6.03
C VAL A 215 -8.56 -16.70 -6.44
N GLN A 216 -8.36 -16.88 -7.75
CA GLN A 216 -7.15 -17.54 -8.23
C GLN A 216 -6.02 -16.52 -8.30
N VAL A 217 -4.89 -16.80 -7.66
CA VAL A 217 -3.70 -15.92 -7.71
C VAL A 217 -2.54 -16.67 -8.32
N LEU A 218 -2.01 -16.14 -9.41
CA LEU A 218 -0.89 -16.66 -10.18
C LEU A 218 0.26 -15.66 -10.13
N THR A 219 1.27 -15.94 -9.32
CA THR A 219 2.51 -15.17 -9.24
C THR A 219 3.59 -15.78 -10.12
N SER A 220 4.69 -15.06 -10.34
CA SER A 220 5.82 -15.44 -11.19
C SER A 220 5.43 -15.76 -12.63
N ASN A 221 4.32 -15.21 -13.12
CA ASN A 221 3.82 -15.47 -14.46
C ASN A 221 3.16 -14.22 -15.03
N GLY A 222 3.72 -13.68 -16.11
CA GLY A 222 3.23 -12.47 -16.77
C GLY A 222 2.26 -12.77 -17.91
N VAL A 223 1.50 -11.76 -18.33
CA VAL A 223 0.67 -11.83 -19.53
C VAL A 223 1.54 -11.75 -20.78
N LYS A 224 1.35 -12.69 -21.71
CA LYS A 224 2.06 -12.76 -22.99
C LYS A 224 1.25 -12.16 -24.14
N LYS A 225 -0.06 -12.43 -24.21
CA LYS A 225 -0.99 -11.81 -25.18
C LYS A 225 -2.44 -11.89 -24.71
N PHE A 226 -3.27 -11.01 -25.24
CA PHE A 226 -4.72 -11.08 -25.14
C PHE A 226 -5.27 -11.81 -26.38
N ILE A 227 -6.21 -12.72 -26.15
CA ILE A 227 -6.85 -13.55 -27.18
C ILE A 227 -8.21 -12.95 -27.47
N GLY A 228 -8.45 -12.62 -28.75
CA GLY A 228 -9.69 -12.00 -29.20
C GLY A 228 -10.55 -12.93 -30.05
N LYS A 229 -11.87 -12.72 -29.98
CA LYS A 229 -12.87 -13.28 -30.88
C LYS A 229 -13.84 -12.17 -31.28
N ASP A 230 -14.03 -11.96 -32.59
CA ASP A 230 -14.90 -10.90 -33.14
C ASP A 230 -14.58 -9.49 -32.58
N GLY A 231 -13.30 -9.20 -32.35
CA GLY A 231 -12.83 -7.92 -31.80
C GLY A 231 -12.97 -7.75 -30.28
N LYS A 232 -13.48 -8.77 -29.58
CA LYS A 232 -13.68 -8.79 -28.13
C LYS A 232 -12.72 -9.73 -27.43
N LEU A 233 -12.35 -9.43 -26.20
CA LEU A 233 -11.55 -10.30 -25.35
C LEU A 233 -12.29 -11.63 -25.11
N ALA A 234 -11.56 -12.73 -25.31
CA ALA A 234 -12.03 -14.09 -25.04
C ALA A 234 -11.10 -14.84 -24.07
N GLY A 235 -9.88 -14.35 -23.85
CA GLY A 235 -8.96 -14.92 -22.88
C GLY A 235 -7.58 -14.26 -22.85
N VAL A 236 -6.74 -14.72 -21.94
CA VAL A 236 -5.37 -14.22 -21.71
C VAL A 236 -4.41 -15.40 -21.77
N GLU A 237 -3.38 -15.32 -22.61
CA GLU A 237 -2.26 -16.28 -22.61
C GLU A 237 -1.13 -15.74 -21.72
N LEU A 238 -0.65 -16.59 -20.82
CA LEU A 238 0.46 -16.29 -19.91
C LEU A 238 1.81 -16.69 -20.51
N ALA A 239 2.91 -16.28 -19.88
CA ALA A 239 4.27 -16.51 -20.35
C ALA A 239 4.63 -18.01 -20.44
N ASP A 240 4.07 -18.84 -19.55
CA ASP A 240 4.24 -20.29 -19.53
C ASP A 240 3.32 -21.05 -20.52
N GLY A 241 2.49 -20.33 -21.28
CA GLY A 241 1.54 -20.92 -22.24
C GLY A 241 0.18 -21.28 -21.64
N THR A 242 -0.04 -21.07 -20.34
CA THR A 242 -1.37 -21.20 -19.73
C THR A 242 -2.35 -20.21 -20.38
N VAL A 243 -3.55 -20.67 -20.71
CA VAL A 243 -4.64 -19.83 -21.23
C VAL A 243 -5.76 -19.75 -20.20
N ILE A 244 -6.19 -18.53 -19.90
CA ILE A 244 -7.30 -18.24 -18.99
C ILE A 244 -8.42 -17.60 -19.80
N ASP A 245 -9.57 -18.25 -19.89
CA ASP A 245 -10.75 -17.67 -20.53
C ASP A 245 -11.30 -16.52 -19.69
N CYS A 246 -11.56 -15.38 -20.32
CA CYS A 246 -12.18 -14.23 -19.65
C CYS A 246 -12.82 -13.27 -20.65
N GLU A 247 -13.75 -12.46 -20.13
CA GLU A 247 -14.49 -11.46 -20.89
C GLU A 247 -14.05 -10.03 -20.51
N LEU A 248 -13.28 -9.92 -19.42
CA LEU A 248 -12.75 -8.67 -18.88
C LEU A 248 -11.30 -8.85 -18.47
N ALA A 249 -10.43 -7.92 -18.88
CA ALA A 249 -9.10 -7.75 -18.32
C ALA A 249 -8.96 -6.34 -17.73
N VAL A 250 -8.53 -6.24 -16.47
CA VAL A 250 -8.20 -4.96 -15.85
C VAL A 250 -6.70 -4.83 -15.66
N MET A 251 -6.12 -3.84 -16.34
CA MET A 251 -4.71 -3.52 -16.28
C MET A 251 -4.41 -2.70 -15.01
N ALA A 252 -3.66 -3.30 -14.08
CA ALA A 252 -3.30 -2.73 -12.78
C ALA A 252 -1.79 -2.89 -12.46
N ILE A 253 -0.94 -2.83 -13.48
CA ILE A 253 0.53 -2.97 -13.41
C ILE A 253 1.26 -1.65 -13.09
N GLY A 254 0.63 -0.82 -12.28
CA GLY A 254 1.14 0.48 -11.87
C GLY A 254 0.92 1.61 -12.88
N VAL A 255 1.41 2.78 -12.51
CA VAL A 255 1.26 4.04 -13.25
C VAL A 255 2.62 4.67 -13.47
N ARG A 256 2.69 5.69 -14.33
CA ARG A 256 3.85 6.56 -14.53
C ARG A 256 3.46 8.04 -14.42
N PRO A 257 4.36 8.93 -13.99
CA PRO A 257 4.05 10.35 -13.91
C PRO A 257 3.53 10.94 -15.23
N ASN A 258 2.50 11.77 -15.18
CA ASN A 258 1.99 12.49 -16.34
C ASN A 258 2.72 13.82 -16.53
N SER A 259 4.00 13.75 -16.88
CA SER A 259 4.91 14.91 -16.97
C SER A 259 5.11 15.45 -18.39
N ASP A 260 4.42 14.90 -19.40
CA ASP A 260 4.65 15.22 -20.81
C ASP A 260 4.55 16.72 -21.11
N LEU A 261 3.54 17.39 -20.53
CA LEU A 261 3.34 18.84 -20.68
C LEU A 261 4.52 19.63 -20.10
N ALA A 262 5.00 19.25 -18.91
CA ALA A 262 6.13 19.90 -18.26
C ALA A 262 7.44 19.67 -19.03
N LYS A 263 7.65 18.45 -19.52
CA LYS A 263 8.82 18.10 -20.34
C LYS A 263 8.83 18.87 -21.66
N ALA A 264 7.69 18.98 -22.34
CA ALA A 264 7.55 19.77 -23.57
C ALA A 264 7.82 21.28 -23.32
N ALA A 265 7.50 21.77 -22.12
CA ALA A 265 7.83 23.13 -21.69
C ALA A 265 9.30 23.30 -21.23
N GLY A 266 10.13 22.26 -21.31
CA GLY A 266 11.53 22.29 -20.90
C GLY A 266 11.74 22.35 -19.38
N LEU A 267 10.79 21.88 -18.58
CA LEU A 267 10.98 21.66 -17.14
C LEU A 267 11.78 20.37 -16.89
N THR A 268 12.50 20.34 -15.78
CA THR A 268 13.34 19.20 -15.41
C THR A 268 12.48 18.03 -14.94
N THR A 269 12.78 16.84 -15.46
CA THR A 269 12.18 15.58 -15.01
C THR A 269 13.24 14.65 -14.43
N GLY A 270 12.89 13.89 -13.40
CA GLY A 270 13.78 12.96 -12.74
C GLY A 270 13.85 11.58 -13.38
N LYS A 271 14.48 10.64 -12.67
CA LYS A 271 14.79 9.28 -13.17
C LYS A 271 13.54 8.40 -13.31
N PHE A 272 12.46 8.72 -12.60
CA PHE A 272 11.16 8.05 -12.75
C PHE A 272 10.27 8.75 -13.79
N GLY A 273 10.78 9.79 -14.45
CA GLY A 273 10.05 10.59 -15.42
C GLY A 273 9.09 11.58 -14.79
N GLY A 274 9.10 11.78 -13.47
CA GLY A 274 8.27 12.79 -12.81
C GLY A 274 8.90 14.17 -12.85
N ILE A 275 8.09 15.21 -12.70
CA ILE A 275 8.57 16.60 -12.60
C ILE A 275 9.40 16.72 -11.32
N THR A 276 10.64 17.18 -11.43
CA THR A 276 11.47 17.41 -10.26
C THR A 276 11.02 18.69 -9.55
N VAL A 277 10.83 18.60 -8.24
CA VAL A 277 10.48 19.75 -7.40
C VAL A 277 11.42 19.86 -6.20
N ASN A 278 11.61 21.09 -5.71
CA ASN A 278 12.27 21.31 -4.42
C ASN A 278 11.29 21.07 -3.25
N GLN A 279 11.76 21.23 -2.01
CA GLN A 279 10.94 21.08 -0.80
C GLN A 279 9.71 22.01 -0.73
N HIS A 280 9.68 23.09 -1.53
CA HIS A 280 8.57 24.04 -1.62
C HIS A 280 7.58 23.70 -2.73
N MET A 281 7.75 22.54 -3.39
CA MET A 281 6.97 22.08 -4.54
C MET A 281 7.19 22.93 -5.82
N GLN A 282 8.26 23.74 -5.85
CA GLN A 282 8.64 24.56 -7.01
C GLN A 282 9.47 23.73 -7.99
N THR A 283 9.21 23.90 -9.28
CA THR A 283 9.92 23.21 -10.38
C THR A 283 11.26 23.90 -10.69
N SER A 284 11.92 23.55 -11.81
CA SER A 284 13.08 24.29 -12.31
C SER A 284 12.76 25.70 -12.81
N ASP A 285 11.48 26.09 -12.83
CA ASP A 285 11.03 27.46 -13.06
C ASP A 285 10.45 28.05 -11.75
N PRO A 286 10.89 29.23 -11.30
CA PRO A 286 10.45 29.83 -10.03
C PRO A 286 8.97 30.26 -10.02
N ASP A 287 8.34 30.37 -11.20
CA ASP A 287 6.94 30.71 -11.33
C ASP A 287 6.03 29.50 -11.55
N ILE A 288 6.59 28.29 -11.59
CA ILE A 288 5.85 27.04 -11.81
C ILE A 288 6.10 26.07 -10.66
N TYR A 289 5.01 25.59 -10.08
CA TYR A 289 4.97 24.56 -9.04
C TYR A 289 4.37 23.28 -9.61
N ALA A 290 4.63 22.15 -8.96
CA ALA A 290 3.99 20.89 -9.30
C ALA A 290 3.70 20.05 -8.05
N ALA A 291 2.62 19.27 -8.08
CA ALA A 291 2.21 18.45 -6.94
C ALA A 291 1.35 17.24 -7.38
N GLY A 292 1.33 16.20 -6.56
CA GLY A 292 0.65 14.93 -6.82
C GLY A 292 1.44 14.02 -7.73
N ASP A 293 0.78 13.00 -8.28
CA ASP A 293 1.44 11.87 -8.96
C ASP A 293 2.19 12.24 -10.26
N CYS A 294 2.27 13.51 -10.64
CA CYS A 294 3.14 13.99 -11.71
C CYS A 294 4.56 14.35 -11.25
N VAL A 295 4.85 14.36 -9.95
CA VAL A 295 6.16 14.73 -9.39
C VAL A 295 6.97 13.55 -8.87
N GLU A 296 8.27 13.78 -8.68
CA GLU A 296 9.13 12.96 -7.81
C GLU A 296 9.36 13.72 -6.49
N ILE A 297 9.31 13.01 -5.36
CA ILE A 297 9.51 13.57 -4.01
C ILE A 297 10.63 12.85 -3.28
N PRO A 298 11.23 13.44 -2.24
CA PRO A 298 12.25 12.72 -1.46
C PRO A 298 11.64 11.62 -0.60
N SER A 299 12.32 10.46 -0.55
CA SER A 299 12.11 9.49 0.51
C SER A 299 12.80 9.97 1.78
N LEU A 300 12.06 10.05 2.89
CA LEU A 300 12.62 10.39 4.19
C LEU A 300 13.45 9.26 4.82
N ILE A 301 13.54 8.13 4.13
CA ILE A 301 14.28 6.95 4.56
C ILE A 301 15.64 6.90 3.87
N SER A 302 15.65 6.92 2.52
CA SER A 302 16.88 6.83 1.74
C SER A 302 17.50 8.20 1.39
N GLY A 303 16.73 9.29 1.48
CA GLY A 303 17.12 10.60 0.97
C GLY A 303 17.02 10.73 -0.56
N GLU A 304 16.80 9.62 -1.26
CA GLU A 304 16.70 9.59 -2.72
C GLU A 304 15.32 10.04 -3.21
N PRO A 305 15.22 10.60 -4.42
CA PRO A 305 13.95 10.80 -5.09
C PRO A 305 13.21 9.47 -5.26
N VAL A 306 11.89 9.51 -5.10
CA VAL A 306 10.96 8.40 -5.27
C VAL A 306 9.70 8.84 -6.00
N PHE A 307 9.07 7.90 -6.69
CA PHE A 307 7.73 8.06 -7.22
C PHE A 307 6.73 7.37 -6.28
N ALA A 308 5.84 8.17 -5.67
CA ALA A 308 4.90 7.71 -4.64
C ALA A 308 3.46 8.20 -4.95
N PRO A 309 2.75 7.56 -5.90
CA PRO A 309 1.42 7.99 -6.34
C PRO A 309 0.34 7.66 -5.29
N MET A 310 0.19 8.54 -4.30
CA MET A 310 -0.67 8.34 -3.14
C MET A 310 -1.59 9.55 -2.93
N GLY A 311 -2.88 9.29 -2.76
CA GLY A 311 -3.90 10.35 -2.69
C GLY A 311 -3.75 11.31 -1.50
N ASP A 312 -3.23 10.83 -0.37
CA ASP A 312 -2.93 11.65 0.80
C ASP A 312 -1.71 12.56 0.54
N LEU A 313 -0.63 12.02 -0.05
CA LEU A 313 0.55 12.80 -0.44
C LEU A 313 0.18 13.90 -1.43
N ALA A 314 -0.60 13.59 -2.47
CA ALA A 314 -1.10 14.57 -3.43
C ALA A 314 -1.86 15.74 -2.75
N ASN A 315 -2.64 15.46 -1.70
CA ASN A 315 -3.32 16.50 -0.92
C ASN A 315 -2.35 17.31 -0.05
N LEU A 316 -1.35 16.68 0.56
CA LEU A 316 -0.35 17.37 1.39
C LEU A 316 0.54 18.27 0.53
N GLU A 317 1.02 17.76 -0.60
CA GLU A 317 1.81 18.50 -1.59
C GLU A 317 1.00 19.65 -2.21
N GLY A 318 -0.23 19.38 -2.65
CA GLY A 318 -1.11 20.40 -3.21
C GLY A 318 -1.38 21.53 -2.23
N ARG A 319 -1.52 21.23 -0.93
CA ARG A 319 -1.59 22.26 0.12
C ARG A 319 -0.32 23.13 0.12
N VAL A 320 0.87 22.53 0.14
CA VAL A 320 2.16 23.26 0.16
C VAL A 320 2.33 24.12 -1.09
N ALA A 321 2.08 23.58 -2.28
CA ALA A 321 2.14 24.33 -3.53
C ALA A 321 1.18 25.54 -3.52
N GLY A 322 -0.06 25.33 -3.07
CA GLY A 322 -1.06 26.41 -2.94
C GLY A 322 -0.68 27.50 -1.93
N GLU A 323 0.10 27.17 -0.89
CA GLU A 323 0.65 28.16 0.04
C GLU A 323 1.76 28.97 -0.61
N ASN A 324 2.71 28.29 -1.25
CA ASN A 324 3.92 28.92 -1.75
C ASN A 324 3.69 29.81 -2.97
N VAL A 325 2.69 29.53 -3.84
CA VAL A 325 2.33 30.46 -4.93
C VAL A 325 1.85 31.82 -4.40
N VAL A 326 1.27 31.85 -3.20
CA VAL A 326 0.78 33.08 -2.56
C VAL A 326 1.88 33.74 -1.72
N LEU A 327 2.47 32.98 -0.80
CA LEU A 327 3.36 33.52 0.25
C LEU A 327 4.84 33.63 -0.16
N GLY A 328 5.26 32.90 -1.20
CA GLY A 328 6.66 32.86 -1.65
C GLY A 328 7.52 31.89 -0.84
N ASP A 329 7.46 30.60 -1.19
CA ASP A 329 8.38 29.53 -0.76
C ASP A 329 8.67 29.45 0.76
N CYS A 330 7.66 29.71 1.60
CA CYS A 330 7.82 29.70 3.06
C CYS A 330 7.37 28.39 3.74
N VAL A 331 6.74 27.47 3.00
CA VAL A 331 6.22 26.20 3.53
C VAL A 331 6.91 25.04 2.82
N THR A 332 7.19 23.96 3.55
CA THR A 332 7.87 22.78 2.99
C THR A 332 7.00 21.53 3.05
N PHE A 333 7.22 20.63 2.10
CA PHE A 333 6.82 19.24 2.15
C PHE A 333 8.10 18.39 2.32
N PRO A 334 8.25 17.66 3.44
CA PRO A 334 9.52 17.02 3.77
C PRO A 334 9.80 15.75 2.95
N GLY A 335 8.77 15.14 2.35
CA GLY A 335 8.87 13.83 1.70
C GLY A 335 8.01 12.78 2.37
N THR A 336 8.30 11.51 2.08
CA THR A 336 7.45 10.37 2.50
C THR A 336 8.25 9.24 3.15
N PHE A 337 7.61 8.52 4.08
CA PHE A 337 8.09 7.24 4.63
C PHE A 337 7.49 6.02 3.90
N HIS A 338 6.85 6.23 2.74
CA HIS A 338 6.11 5.19 2.01
C HIS A 338 5.04 4.51 2.86
N THR A 339 4.37 5.26 3.72
CA THR A 339 3.25 4.75 4.50
C THR A 339 2.08 4.44 3.57
N GLY A 340 1.53 3.23 3.68
CA GLY A 340 0.39 2.80 2.87
C GLY A 340 -0.39 1.68 3.53
N ILE A 341 -1.66 1.55 3.14
CA ILE A 341 -2.56 0.49 3.61
C ILE A 341 -3.51 0.08 2.48
N CYS A 342 -3.90 -1.18 2.48
CA CYS A 342 -4.78 -1.81 1.51
C CYS A 342 -5.82 -2.65 2.25
N LYS A 343 -7.07 -2.62 1.78
CA LYS A 343 -8.09 -3.57 2.20
C LYS A 343 -8.10 -4.76 1.25
N ILE A 344 -8.23 -5.96 1.81
CA ILE A 344 -8.27 -7.23 1.08
C ILE A 344 -9.36 -8.09 1.71
N PHE A 345 -10.60 -7.96 1.25
CA PHE A 345 -11.78 -8.60 1.83
C PHE A 345 -11.94 -8.24 3.32
N ASP A 346 -11.80 -9.19 4.24
CA ASP A 346 -11.78 -8.93 5.69
C ASP A 346 -10.38 -8.72 6.26
N PHE A 347 -9.33 -8.85 5.44
CA PHE A 347 -7.97 -8.45 5.80
C PHE A 347 -7.71 -6.98 5.50
N SER A 348 -6.74 -6.43 6.22
CA SER A 348 -6.00 -5.25 5.82
C SER A 348 -4.51 -5.61 5.75
N ALA A 349 -3.77 -4.88 4.94
CA ALA A 349 -2.32 -4.98 4.86
C ALA A 349 -1.72 -3.59 4.72
N GLY A 350 -0.78 -3.26 5.60
CA GLY A 350 -0.13 -1.96 5.57
C GLY A 350 1.35 -2.03 5.92
N SER A 351 2.04 -0.95 5.57
CA SER A 351 3.48 -0.81 5.73
C SER A 351 3.84 0.65 5.92
N THR A 352 4.94 0.89 6.62
CA THR A 352 5.61 2.18 6.71
C THR A 352 7.09 1.97 6.96
N GLY A 353 7.94 2.82 6.38
CA GLY A 353 9.39 2.65 6.50
C GLY A 353 9.94 1.60 5.54
N LEU A 354 10.98 0.89 5.99
CA LEU A 354 11.67 -0.13 5.20
C LEU A 354 11.06 -1.52 5.35
N SER A 355 10.94 -2.21 4.22
CA SER A 355 10.91 -3.68 4.19
C SER A 355 12.33 -4.25 4.26
N VAL A 356 12.48 -5.54 4.56
CA VAL A 356 13.80 -6.21 4.51
C VAL A 356 14.38 -6.11 3.10
N LYS A 357 13.55 -6.40 2.08
CA LYS A 357 13.94 -6.30 0.66
C LYS A 357 14.42 -4.88 0.29
N ALA A 358 13.80 -3.84 0.84
CA ALA A 358 14.20 -2.46 0.60
C ALA A 358 15.51 -2.11 1.34
N ALA A 359 15.68 -2.57 2.58
CA ALA A 359 16.90 -2.38 3.35
C ALA A 359 18.11 -3.04 2.65
N GLU A 360 17.96 -4.28 2.18
CA GLU A 360 18.99 -5.01 1.45
C GLU A 360 19.37 -4.33 0.12
N ARG A 361 18.39 -3.85 -0.65
CA ARG A 361 18.65 -3.08 -1.89
C ARG A 361 19.43 -1.79 -1.62
N MET A 362 19.29 -1.21 -0.44
CA MET A 362 20.05 -0.04 0.01
C MET A 362 21.43 -0.40 0.56
N GLY A 363 21.80 -1.68 0.62
CA GLY A 363 23.05 -2.15 1.21
C GLY A 363 23.09 -2.03 2.74
N LEU A 364 21.94 -1.89 3.41
CA LEU A 364 21.88 -1.90 4.87
C LEU A 364 22.09 -3.33 5.37
N THR A 365 23.07 -3.51 6.25
CA THR A 365 23.40 -4.81 6.88
C THR A 365 23.25 -4.79 8.40
N GLU A 366 23.23 -3.60 9.02
CA GLU A 366 23.14 -3.41 10.47
C GLU A 366 21.69 -3.26 10.93
N TYR A 367 20.89 -4.32 10.77
CA TYR A 367 19.51 -4.36 11.23
C TYR A 367 19.13 -5.69 11.86
N GLN A 368 18.05 -5.68 12.64
CA GLN A 368 17.40 -6.86 13.20
C GLN A 368 15.91 -6.83 12.86
N THR A 369 15.33 -8.01 12.63
CA THR A 369 13.89 -8.19 12.39
C THR A 369 13.22 -8.96 13.50
N VAL A 370 11.91 -8.80 13.64
CA VAL A 370 11.07 -9.69 14.44
C VAL A 370 9.68 -9.81 13.84
N VAL A 371 9.12 -11.03 13.86
CA VAL A 371 7.72 -11.28 13.53
C VAL A 371 6.89 -11.52 14.79
N ASN A 372 5.80 -10.78 14.94
CA ASN A 372 4.83 -10.94 16.02
C ASN A 372 3.47 -11.34 15.44
N ALA A 373 2.81 -12.29 16.08
CA ALA A 373 1.41 -12.60 15.83
C ALA A 373 0.64 -12.48 17.14
N SER A 374 -0.48 -11.77 17.15
CA SER A 374 -1.36 -11.74 18.33
C SER A 374 -2.76 -11.29 17.93
N PRO A 375 -3.74 -11.45 18.82
CA PRO A 375 -5.01 -10.76 18.66
C PRO A 375 -4.81 -9.24 18.76
N ASP A 376 -5.71 -8.47 18.17
CA ASP A 376 -5.77 -7.00 18.27
C ASP A 376 -6.37 -6.50 19.60
N LYS A 377 -7.19 -7.34 20.25
CA LYS A 377 -7.87 -7.08 21.53
C LYS A 377 -8.20 -8.39 22.27
N PRO A 378 -8.77 -8.37 23.49
CA PRO A 378 -9.11 -9.58 24.23
C PRO A 378 -10.17 -10.45 23.52
N GLY A 379 -10.05 -11.78 23.67
CA GLY A 379 -10.92 -12.75 22.97
C GLY A 379 -12.42 -12.53 23.21
N PHE A 380 -12.81 -12.19 24.44
CA PHE A 380 -14.20 -11.90 24.80
C PHE A 380 -14.78 -10.64 24.13
N MET A 381 -13.95 -9.85 23.44
CA MET A 381 -14.38 -8.68 22.65
C MET A 381 -14.42 -8.97 21.14
N GLY A 382 -14.37 -10.23 20.71
CA GLY A 382 -14.35 -10.60 19.30
C GLY A 382 -13.02 -10.26 18.64
N ALA A 383 -11.94 -10.75 19.25
CA ALA A 383 -10.58 -10.48 18.80
C ALA A 383 -10.29 -11.04 17.40
N LYS A 384 -9.46 -10.33 16.66
CA LYS A 384 -9.01 -10.72 15.33
C LYS A 384 -7.49 -10.74 15.27
N LEU A 385 -6.95 -11.60 14.41
CA LEU A 385 -5.51 -11.79 14.29
C LEU A 385 -4.85 -10.60 13.60
N LEU A 386 -3.69 -10.22 14.13
CA LEU A 386 -2.67 -9.41 13.49
C LEU A 386 -1.37 -10.21 13.38
N VAL A 387 -0.68 -10.07 12.26
CA VAL A 387 0.71 -10.52 12.06
C VAL A 387 1.52 -9.32 11.59
N SER A 388 2.60 -9.01 12.29
CA SER A 388 3.46 -7.88 11.97
C SER A 388 4.92 -8.27 11.90
N LYS A 389 5.67 -7.46 11.16
CA LYS A 389 7.12 -7.54 11.06
C LYS A 389 7.72 -6.17 11.37
N MET A 390 8.62 -6.14 12.33
CA MET A 390 9.32 -4.94 12.78
C MET A 390 10.79 -5.04 12.38
N LEU A 391 11.33 -3.96 11.80
CA LEU A 391 12.71 -3.81 11.38
C LEU A 391 13.37 -2.69 12.19
N VAL A 392 14.48 -2.98 12.85
CA VAL A 392 15.18 -2.03 13.73
C VAL A 392 16.67 -2.00 13.40
N SER A 393 17.27 -0.81 13.42
CA SER A 393 18.72 -0.62 13.30
C SER A 393 19.45 -1.25 14.50
N THR A 394 20.45 -2.09 14.28
CA THR A 394 21.28 -2.62 15.38
C THR A 394 22.29 -1.61 15.90
N LYS A 395 22.57 -0.56 15.12
CA LYS A 395 23.51 0.51 15.47
C LYS A 395 22.97 1.47 16.53
N ASP A 396 21.73 1.89 16.39
CA ASP A 396 21.10 2.93 17.23
C ASP A 396 19.70 2.55 17.74
N GLN A 397 19.26 1.30 17.51
CA GLN A 397 17.99 0.75 17.95
C GLN A 397 16.74 1.50 17.46
N ARG A 398 16.87 2.36 16.44
CA ARG A 398 15.73 3.07 15.85
C ARG A 398 14.85 2.15 15.01
N LEU A 399 13.55 2.37 15.10
CA LEU A 399 12.59 1.73 14.20
C LEU A 399 12.82 2.20 12.75
N LEU A 400 13.13 1.27 11.87
CA LEU A 400 13.38 1.54 10.44
C LEU A 400 12.16 1.24 9.57
N GLY A 401 11.35 0.26 9.98
CA GLY A 401 10.17 -0.14 9.23
C GLY A 401 9.26 -1.06 10.01
N TYR A 402 7.99 -1.05 9.62
CA TYR A 402 6.95 -1.86 10.23
C TYR A 402 5.90 -2.22 9.21
N GLN A 403 5.55 -3.50 9.16
CA GLN A 403 4.52 -4.06 8.30
C GLN A 403 3.52 -4.81 9.15
N CYS A 404 2.24 -4.76 8.80
CA CYS A 404 1.20 -5.45 9.55
C CYS A 404 0.08 -5.90 8.61
N VAL A 405 -0.37 -7.14 8.77
CA VAL A 405 -1.46 -7.75 8.01
C VAL A 405 -2.41 -8.50 8.93
N GLY A 406 -3.65 -8.65 8.52
CA GLY A 406 -4.63 -9.48 9.22
C GLY A 406 -6.02 -8.85 9.25
N ALA A 407 -6.93 -9.49 9.98
CA ALA A 407 -8.31 -9.05 10.09
C ALA A 407 -8.54 -8.05 11.23
N GLY A 408 -7.58 -7.90 12.13
CA GLY A 408 -7.62 -6.91 13.22
C GLY A 408 -7.33 -5.48 12.76
N ASP A 409 -7.20 -4.57 13.72
CA ASP A 409 -6.92 -3.15 13.45
C ASP A 409 -5.47 -2.89 13.01
N VAL A 410 -5.18 -3.17 11.73
CA VAL A 410 -3.89 -2.87 11.08
C VAL A 410 -3.63 -1.37 11.02
N SER A 411 -4.67 -0.55 10.81
CA SER A 411 -4.53 0.90 10.65
C SER A 411 -3.91 1.54 11.90
N LYS A 412 -4.36 1.16 13.09
CA LYS A 412 -3.78 1.62 14.36
C LYS A 412 -2.29 1.30 14.45
N GLN A 413 -1.90 0.07 14.10
CA GLN A 413 -0.52 -0.38 14.20
C GLN A 413 0.41 0.39 13.24
N ILE A 414 -0.02 0.58 11.99
CA ILE A 414 0.76 1.32 10.98
C ILE A 414 0.87 2.81 11.35
N ALA A 415 -0.22 3.41 11.86
CA ALA A 415 -0.20 4.81 12.29
C ALA A 415 0.79 5.05 13.45
N THR A 416 0.77 4.18 14.47
CA THR A 416 1.72 4.22 15.60
C THR A 416 3.16 4.09 15.09
N ALA A 417 3.42 3.13 14.20
CA ALA A 417 4.75 2.93 13.61
C ALA A 417 5.23 4.13 12.79
N ALA A 418 4.35 4.73 11.98
CA ALA A 418 4.71 5.87 11.13
C ALA A 418 5.16 7.09 11.97
N ILE A 419 4.46 7.35 13.08
CA ILE A 419 4.86 8.40 14.02
C ILE A 419 6.16 8.03 14.75
N ALA A 420 6.34 6.77 15.16
CA ALA A 420 7.58 6.32 15.78
C ALA A 420 8.81 6.48 14.87
N ILE A 421 8.68 6.11 13.58
CA ILE A 421 9.75 6.30 12.57
C ILE A 421 10.03 7.79 12.39
N LYS A 422 8.98 8.62 12.23
CA LYS A 422 9.13 10.07 12.10
C LYS A 422 9.83 10.70 13.32
N GLY A 423 9.47 10.24 14.51
CA GLY A 423 10.07 10.65 15.78
C GLY A 423 11.46 10.07 16.04
N LYS A 424 11.96 9.19 15.15
CA LYS A 424 13.23 8.47 15.31
C LYS A 424 13.31 7.71 16.64
N LEU A 425 12.16 7.17 17.08
CA LEU A 425 12.05 6.45 18.35
C LEU A 425 12.82 5.13 18.30
N THR A 426 13.45 4.81 19.42
CA THR A 426 14.23 3.59 19.64
C THR A 426 13.37 2.50 20.27
N VAL A 427 13.82 1.24 20.24
CA VAL A 427 13.14 0.14 20.94
C VAL A 427 12.87 0.45 22.41
N GLU A 428 13.81 1.12 23.09
CA GLU A 428 13.65 1.51 24.51
C GLU A 428 12.57 2.58 24.72
N ASP A 429 12.32 3.44 23.73
CA ASP A 429 11.17 4.37 23.77
C ASP A 429 9.84 3.62 23.59
N LEU A 430 9.85 2.54 22.81
CA LEU A 430 8.63 1.82 22.41
C LEU A 430 8.14 0.79 23.43
N VAL A 431 9.03 0.20 24.21
CA VAL A 431 8.69 -0.89 25.15
C VAL A 431 7.75 -0.45 26.28
N ASN A 432 7.67 0.85 26.58
CA ASN A 432 6.77 1.43 27.58
C ASN A 432 5.93 2.58 27.00
N ALA A 433 5.64 2.54 25.69
CA ALA A 433 4.84 3.58 25.06
C ALA A 433 3.44 3.67 25.71
N ASP A 434 3.03 4.88 26.08
CA ASP A 434 1.71 5.16 26.66
C ASP A 434 0.66 5.27 25.56
N LEU A 435 0.02 4.13 25.22
CA LEU A 435 -0.98 4.02 24.16
C LEU A 435 -2.40 3.88 24.73
N PRO A 436 -3.44 4.39 24.05
CA PRO A 436 -4.82 4.27 24.51
C PRO A 436 -5.26 2.81 24.67
N TYR A 437 -5.82 2.48 25.84
CA TYR A 437 -6.28 1.14 26.17
C TYR A 437 -7.69 1.13 26.78
N ALA A 438 -8.55 0.30 26.19
CA ALA A 438 -9.68 -0.35 26.85
C ALA A 438 -9.98 -1.66 26.09
N PRO A 439 -10.65 -2.65 26.71
CA PRO A 439 -10.89 -3.96 26.08
C PRO A 439 -11.51 -3.92 24.66
N PRO A 440 -12.40 -2.99 24.27
CA PRO A 440 -12.90 -2.93 22.90
C PRO A 440 -11.85 -2.61 21.82
N PHE A 441 -10.72 -2.01 22.19
CA PHE A 441 -9.78 -1.35 21.27
C PHE A 441 -8.36 -1.91 21.30
N SER A 442 -7.91 -2.48 22.42
CA SER A 442 -6.56 -3.04 22.52
C SER A 442 -6.44 -4.11 23.62
N LEU A 443 -5.36 -4.87 23.56
CA LEU A 443 -4.83 -5.65 24.68
C LEU A 443 -4.18 -4.72 25.72
N ALA A 444 -4.03 -5.20 26.96
CA ALA A 444 -3.34 -4.45 28.02
C ALA A 444 -1.87 -4.14 27.66
N ILE A 445 -1.25 -5.03 26.87
CA ILE A 445 -0.02 -4.76 26.14
C ILE A 445 -0.39 -4.77 24.67
N ASP A 446 -0.39 -3.60 24.02
CA ASP A 446 -0.73 -3.46 22.61
C ASP A 446 0.18 -4.33 21.72
N HIS A 447 -0.36 -4.81 20.59
CA HIS A 447 0.39 -5.59 19.60
C HIS A 447 1.69 -4.92 19.16
N PHE A 448 1.70 -3.58 19.02
CA PHE A 448 2.90 -2.82 18.66
C PHE A 448 3.97 -2.90 19.77
N ILE A 449 3.56 -2.71 21.02
CA ILE A 449 4.44 -2.77 22.20
C ILE A 449 4.98 -4.18 22.38
N ALA A 450 4.14 -5.21 22.23
CA ALA A 450 4.58 -6.60 22.26
C ALA A 450 5.65 -6.89 21.20
N SER A 451 5.51 -6.32 19.99
CA SER A 451 6.53 -6.43 18.94
C SER A 451 7.87 -5.81 19.39
N ALA A 452 7.83 -4.64 20.05
CA ALA A 452 9.01 -4.01 20.62
C ALA A 452 9.63 -4.83 21.78
N HIS A 453 8.83 -5.47 22.63
CA HIS A 453 9.32 -6.38 23.67
C HIS A 453 10.07 -7.57 23.10
N ILE A 454 9.53 -8.20 22.05
CA ILE A 454 10.19 -9.34 21.39
C ILE A 454 11.50 -8.86 20.73
N MET A 455 11.49 -7.70 20.05
CA MET A 455 12.71 -7.10 19.51
C MET A 455 13.75 -6.84 20.60
N GLN A 456 13.36 -6.25 21.72
CA GLN A 456 14.26 -5.98 22.85
C GLN A 456 14.86 -7.28 23.40
N ASN A 457 14.07 -8.34 23.50
CA ASN A 457 14.57 -9.64 23.93
C ASN A 457 15.61 -10.21 22.96
N LYS A 458 15.41 -10.08 21.65
CA LYS A 458 16.41 -10.48 20.65
C LYS A 458 17.68 -9.65 20.75
N LEU A 459 17.57 -8.32 20.83
CA LEU A 459 18.72 -7.41 20.94
C LEU A 459 19.53 -7.64 22.23
N LYS A 460 18.87 -8.03 23.33
CA LYS A 460 19.51 -8.35 24.62
C LYS A 460 19.92 -9.82 24.76
N GLY A 461 19.81 -10.64 23.72
CA GLY A 461 20.18 -12.06 23.74
C GLY A 461 19.28 -12.95 24.62
N ARG A 462 18.13 -12.45 25.06
CA ARG A 462 17.17 -13.18 25.91
C ARG A 462 16.35 -14.20 25.12
N MET A 463 16.24 -14.00 23.81
CA MET A 463 15.53 -14.86 22.87
C MET A 463 16.36 -15.04 21.62
N THR A 464 16.43 -16.27 21.09
CA THR A 464 16.93 -16.53 19.73
C THR A 464 15.76 -16.89 18.84
N GLY A 465 15.33 -15.95 18.00
CA GLY A 465 14.26 -16.18 17.04
C GLY A 465 14.77 -16.75 15.70
N ILE A 466 13.89 -17.47 15.01
CA ILE A 466 14.05 -17.93 13.62
C ILE A 466 12.76 -17.60 12.84
N SER A 467 12.89 -17.08 11.61
CA SER A 467 11.73 -16.76 10.79
C SER A 467 11.06 -18.01 10.25
N THR A 468 9.76 -17.93 9.93
CA THR A 468 9.03 -19.04 9.30
C THR A 468 9.63 -19.43 7.94
N THR A 469 10.19 -18.47 7.20
CA THR A 469 10.92 -18.72 5.95
C THR A 469 12.19 -19.53 6.17
N ALA A 470 13.02 -19.16 7.16
CA ALA A 470 14.24 -19.91 7.47
C ALA A 470 13.93 -21.33 7.98
N VAL A 471 12.85 -21.49 8.76
CA VAL A 471 12.37 -22.83 9.15
C VAL A 471 11.96 -23.66 7.94
N TRP A 472 11.23 -23.05 7.00
CA TRP A 472 10.82 -23.74 5.77
C TRP A 472 12.01 -24.14 4.91
N ASP A 473 12.99 -23.25 4.74
CA ASP A 473 14.20 -23.54 3.97
C ASP A 473 14.97 -24.73 4.57
N LYS A 474 15.10 -24.82 5.90
CA LYS A 474 15.69 -25.98 6.58
C LYS A 474 14.97 -27.28 6.22
N ILE A 475 13.64 -27.27 6.26
CA ILE A 475 12.81 -28.44 5.89
C ILE A 475 13.04 -28.84 4.43
N GLN A 476 13.07 -27.87 3.51
CA GLN A 476 13.31 -28.14 2.08
C GLN A 476 14.71 -28.70 1.81
N HIS A 477 15.71 -28.32 2.60
CA HIS A 477 17.06 -28.89 2.52
C HIS A 477 17.21 -30.24 3.24
N GLY A 478 16.12 -30.79 3.80
CA GLY A 478 16.13 -32.09 4.46
C GLY A 478 16.72 -32.07 5.88
N GLU A 479 16.93 -30.89 6.47
CA GLU A 479 17.28 -30.75 7.88
C GLU A 479 16.13 -31.23 8.75
N LYS A 480 16.46 -31.82 9.91
CA LYS A 480 15.49 -32.43 10.83
C LYS A 480 15.71 -31.93 12.27
N PRO A 481 15.53 -30.62 12.53
CA PRO A 481 15.55 -30.12 13.90
C PRO A 481 14.40 -30.75 14.69
N TYR A 482 14.53 -30.79 16.02
CA TYR A 482 13.44 -31.22 16.88
C TYR A 482 12.41 -30.09 17.00
N PHE A 483 11.32 -30.20 16.26
CA PHE A 483 10.21 -29.25 16.27
C PHE A 483 9.35 -29.46 17.53
N LEU A 484 9.40 -28.52 18.48
CA LEU A 484 8.64 -28.60 19.73
C LEU A 484 7.39 -27.73 19.68
N ASP A 485 6.22 -28.36 19.60
CA ASP A 485 4.91 -27.69 19.64
C ASP A 485 4.39 -27.61 21.09
N GLY A 486 4.40 -26.40 21.65
CA GLY A 486 3.97 -26.12 23.02
C GLY A 486 2.46 -25.96 23.23
N ARG A 487 1.63 -26.20 22.20
CA ARG A 487 0.16 -26.03 22.25
C ARG A 487 -0.55 -27.13 23.03
N SER A 488 -1.86 -26.95 23.24
CA SER A 488 -2.73 -28.01 23.76
C SER A 488 -3.04 -29.06 22.68
N PRO A 489 -3.44 -30.30 23.06
CA PRO A 489 -3.90 -31.31 22.11
C PRO A 489 -5.07 -30.85 21.23
N VAL A 490 -6.02 -30.09 21.79
CA VAL A 490 -7.18 -29.57 21.05
C VAL A 490 -6.72 -28.62 19.93
N GLU A 491 -5.85 -27.66 20.25
CA GLU A 491 -5.30 -26.74 19.23
C GLU A 491 -4.51 -27.48 18.15
N TYR A 492 -3.85 -28.59 18.50
CA TYR A 492 -3.08 -29.41 17.57
C TYR A 492 -3.99 -30.21 16.61
N GLU A 493 -5.09 -30.75 17.13
CA GLU A 493 -6.09 -31.47 16.34
C GLU A 493 -6.84 -30.55 15.38
N GLU A 494 -7.11 -29.31 15.79
CA GLU A 494 -7.73 -28.27 14.95
C GLU A 494 -6.87 -27.91 13.73
N MET A 495 -5.55 -27.77 13.93
CA MET A 495 -4.60 -27.44 12.88
C MET A 495 -3.17 -27.76 13.31
N HIS A 496 -2.34 -28.25 12.39
CA HIS A 496 -0.92 -28.42 12.66
C HIS A 496 -0.07 -28.29 11.38
N LEU A 497 1.25 -28.19 11.51
CA LEU A 497 2.13 -27.89 10.38
C LEU A 497 2.39 -29.14 9.53
N GLY A 498 2.43 -30.32 10.16
CA GLY A 498 2.65 -31.59 9.49
C GLY A 498 4.09 -31.79 9.02
N ILE A 499 5.03 -31.13 9.68
CA ILE A 499 6.48 -31.06 9.38
C ILE A 499 7.30 -32.05 10.22
N GLY A 500 6.64 -32.86 11.05
CA GLY A 500 7.31 -33.79 11.97
C GLY A 500 7.42 -33.23 13.40
N GLU A 501 6.50 -32.34 13.77
CA GLU A 501 6.46 -31.70 15.08
C GLU A 501 6.07 -32.66 16.23
N HIS A 502 6.68 -32.41 17.39
CA HIS A 502 6.47 -33.13 18.63
C HIS A 502 5.61 -32.28 19.56
N LEU A 503 4.39 -32.77 19.86
CA LEU A 503 3.47 -32.10 20.77
C LEU A 503 3.83 -32.37 22.24
N ILE A 504 4.31 -31.34 22.93
CA ILE A 504 4.48 -31.35 24.38
C ILE A 504 3.89 -30.04 24.92
N PRO A 505 2.66 -30.06 25.46
CA PRO A 505 2.02 -28.86 25.98
C PRO A 505 2.91 -28.19 27.03
N ILE A 506 2.96 -26.84 27.00
CA ILE A 506 3.87 -26.08 27.88
C ILE A 506 3.73 -26.42 29.37
N GLY A 507 2.51 -26.71 29.82
CA GLY A 507 2.22 -27.12 31.21
C GLY A 507 2.79 -28.49 31.60
N ALA A 508 3.06 -29.36 30.63
CA ALA A 508 3.65 -30.68 30.82
C ALA A 508 5.15 -30.73 30.49
N LEU A 509 5.72 -29.68 29.87
CA LEU A 509 7.10 -29.70 29.39
C LEU A 509 8.11 -30.01 30.50
N ARG A 510 7.95 -29.42 31.69
CA ARG A 510 8.88 -29.61 32.82
C ARG A 510 8.93 -31.06 33.33
N SER A 511 7.81 -31.79 33.29
CA SER A 511 7.76 -33.20 33.71
C SER A 511 8.12 -34.18 32.60
N ARG A 512 8.20 -33.72 31.35
CA ARG A 512 8.47 -34.52 30.15
C ARG A 512 9.82 -34.18 29.48
N LEU A 513 10.75 -33.56 30.22
CA LEU A 513 12.07 -33.20 29.70
C LEU A 513 12.88 -34.41 29.21
N ASN A 514 12.58 -35.61 29.72
CA ASN A 514 13.17 -36.88 29.30
C ASN A 514 12.76 -37.33 27.89
N GLU A 515 11.72 -36.72 27.30
CA GLU A 515 11.27 -37.02 25.93
C GLU A 515 11.95 -36.14 24.86
N LEU A 516 12.72 -35.15 25.31
CA LEU A 516 13.51 -34.28 24.44
C LEU A 516 14.83 -34.96 24.04
N PRO A 517 15.53 -34.47 23.01
CA PRO A 517 16.84 -34.99 22.64
C PRO A 517 17.80 -35.03 23.85
N ALA A 518 18.50 -36.15 24.00
CA ALA A 518 19.49 -36.33 25.04
C ALA A 518 20.72 -35.44 24.82
N ASP A 519 21.09 -35.21 23.55
CA ASP A 519 22.12 -34.24 23.18
C ASP A 519 21.59 -32.81 23.41
N LYS A 520 22.23 -32.09 24.32
CA LYS A 520 21.87 -30.71 24.69
C LYS A 520 22.22 -29.69 23.61
N ASN A 521 23.03 -30.06 22.62
CA ASN A 521 23.34 -29.23 21.45
C ASN A 521 22.44 -29.54 20.25
N ALA A 522 21.55 -30.52 20.36
CA ALA A 522 20.56 -30.80 19.31
C ALA A 522 19.77 -29.52 19.01
N GLU A 523 19.54 -29.27 17.72
CA GLU A 523 18.73 -28.13 17.29
C GLU A 523 17.27 -28.36 17.67
N ILE A 524 16.71 -27.46 18.47
CA ILE A 524 15.31 -27.48 18.89
C ILE A 524 14.65 -26.18 18.44
N ILE A 525 13.56 -26.31 17.69
CA ILE A 525 12.76 -25.17 17.23
C ILE A 525 11.42 -25.21 17.96
N CYS A 526 11.27 -24.32 18.94
CA CYS A 526 10.08 -24.17 19.76
C CYS A 526 9.06 -23.27 19.06
N PHE A 527 7.79 -23.66 19.09
CA PHE A 527 6.71 -22.80 18.63
C PHE A 527 5.38 -23.11 19.32
N CYS A 528 4.42 -22.22 19.13
CA CYS A 528 3.01 -22.54 19.39
C CYS A 528 2.14 -21.79 18.37
N LYS A 529 0.86 -21.52 18.71
CA LYS A 529 -0.06 -20.79 17.82
C LYS A 529 0.51 -19.43 17.40
N VAL A 530 0.99 -18.66 18.38
CA VAL A 530 1.57 -17.32 18.21
C VAL A 530 2.97 -17.18 18.84
N SER A 531 3.58 -18.31 19.18
CA SER A 531 4.93 -18.44 19.78
C SER A 531 5.22 -17.78 21.12
N LEU A 532 4.23 -17.24 21.86
CA LEU A 532 4.42 -16.89 23.28
C LEU A 532 4.87 -18.10 24.13
N ARG A 533 4.14 -19.22 24.04
CA ARG A 533 4.53 -20.48 24.71
C ARG A 533 5.79 -21.12 24.11
N GLY A 534 6.13 -20.76 22.87
CA GLY A 534 7.38 -21.19 22.23
C GLY A 534 8.59 -20.52 22.90
N TYR A 535 8.48 -19.23 23.20
CA TYR A 535 9.46 -18.49 24.00
C TYR A 535 9.57 -19.03 25.42
N GLU A 536 8.45 -19.32 26.09
CA GLU A 536 8.48 -19.97 27.41
C GLU A 536 9.19 -21.34 27.38
N ALA A 537 8.94 -22.13 26.33
CA ALA A 537 9.64 -23.40 26.13
C ALA A 537 11.14 -23.18 25.95
N GLU A 538 11.57 -22.23 25.10
CA GLU A 538 12.98 -21.87 24.94
C GLU A 538 13.65 -21.55 26.29
N LEU A 539 13.03 -20.71 27.11
CA LEU A 539 13.56 -20.36 28.44
C LEU A 539 13.69 -21.59 29.36
N ILE A 540 12.68 -22.47 29.37
CA ILE A 540 12.73 -23.72 30.13
C ILE A 540 13.90 -24.58 29.65
N LEU A 541 14.06 -24.75 28.33
CA LEU A 541 15.12 -25.60 27.78
C LEU A 541 16.51 -25.03 28.05
N ARG A 542 16.73 -23.72 27.85
CA ARG A 542 18.00 -23.05 28.17
C ARG A 542 18.37 -23.22 29.64
N ALA A 543 17.40 -23.09 30.56
CA ALA A 543 17.63 -23.31 31.99
C ALA A 543 18.03 -24.76 32.33
N HIS A 544 17.68 -25.74 31.47
CA HIS A 544 18.05 -27.16 31.60
C HIS A 544 19.22 -27.55 30.68
N GLY A 545 20.03 -26.57 30.28
CA GLY A 545 21.31 -26.77 29.60
C GLY A 545 21.24 -26.98 28.08
N TYR A 546 20.07 -26.86 27.45
CA TYR A 546 20.00 -26.88 25.99
C TYR A 546 20.58 -25.59 25.40
N THR A 547 21.50 -25.72 24.46
CA THR A 547 22.31 -24.60 23.93
C THR A 547 21.86 -24.13 22.55
N ASN A 548 21.20 -25.00 21.77
CA ASN A 548 20.74 -24.71 20.40
C ASN A 548 19.21 -24.72 20.31
N VAL A 549 18.60 -23.75 21.00
CA VAL A 549 17.13 -23.61 21.04
C VAL A 549 16.74 -22.29 20.40
N GLN A 550 15.82 -22.36 19.45
CA GLN A 550 15.29 -21.22 18.73
C GLN A 550 13.77 -21.17 18.83
N VAL A 551 13.19 -19.99 18.65
CA VAL A 551 11.74 -19.79 18.61
C VAL A 551 11.31 -19.43 17.20
N MET A 552 10.39 -20.20 16.61
CA MET A 552 9.79 -19.83 15.33
C MET A 552 8.87 -18.62 15.53
N GLU A 553 9.29 -17.46 15.03
CA GLU A 553 8.61 -16.19 15.27
C GLU A 553 7.21 -16.15 14.66
N GLY A 554 6.25 -15.52 15.36
CA GLY A 554 4.83 -15.49 14.98
C GLY A 554 4.09 -16.84 15.02
N GLY A 555 4.80 -17.95 15.20
CA GLY A 555 4.22 -19.29 15.32
C GLY A 555 3.45 -19.74 14.08
N ILE A 556 2.47 -20.61 14.28
CA ILE A 556 1.64 -21.14 13.19
C ILE A 556 0.84 -20.03 12.50
N MET A 557 0.44 -18.99 13.22
CA MET A 557 -0.35 -17.91 12.63
C MET A 557 0.44 -17.09 11.60
N ALA A 558 1.77 -17.01 11.73
CA ALA A 558 2.65 -16.38 10.75
C ALA A 558 3.20 -17.35 9.70
N TRP A 559 2.78 -18.62 9.69
CA TRP A 559 3.24 -19.63 8.74
C TRP A 559 2.55 -19.49 7.37
N PRO A 560 3.27 -19.10 6.30
CA PRO A 560 2.66 -18.82 5.00
C PRO A 560 2.54 -20.06 4.08
N TYR A 561 3.09 -21.20 4.51
CA TYR A 561 3.14 -22.44 3.74
C TYR A 561 1.96 -23.36 4.06
N PRO A 562 1.78 -24.48 3.32
CA PRO A 562 0.73 -25.44 3.60
C PRO A 562 0.75 -25.91 5.06
N ARG A 563 -0.45 -26.19 5.57
CA ARG A 563 -0.72 -26.75 6.90
C ARG A 563 -1.49 -28.05 6.70
N LYS A 564 -1.45 -28.95 7.69
CA LYS A 564 -2.29 -30.14 7.71
C LYS A 564 -3.53 -29.91 8.57
N LYS A 565 -4.67 -30.35 8.01
CA LYS A 565 -6.04 -30.13 8.49
C LYS A 565 -6.45 -28.66 8.49
#